data_AF-A0A8T4S1W3-F1
#
_entry.id   AF-A0A8T4S1W3-F1
#
_cell.length_a   1.000
_cell.length_b   1.000
_cell.length_c   1.000
_cell.angle_alpha   90.00
_cell.angle_beta   90.00
_cell.angle_gamma   90.00
#
_symmetry.space_group_name_H-M   'P 1'
#
loop_
_entity.id
_entity.type
_entity.pdbx_description
1 polymer ?
#
loop_
_entity_poly.entity_id
_entity_poly.type
_entity_poly.pdbx_seq_one_letter_code
_entity_poly.pdbx_strand_id
1 'polypeptide(L)'
;MKKAFFFSMDAFFAVMIFTLVLLSVYSFFINVQELRQQYFYSEDLLDIFTTTKMEELNQLDDGNYLGQLDDLGVIDRDLTVMEQMVTLTNQGYPEYSRWIFLNLTSGLVGDRYGLGFDIGFESIFESERNVTALVARQRFVSGMD
;
A
#
# COMPACT_ATOMS: atom_id res chain seq x y z
N MET A 1 63.68 5.77 11.37
CA MET A 1 62.78 4.66 10.98
C MET A 1 61.54 4.55 11.85
N LYS A 2 61.62 4.50 13.19
CA LYS A 2 60.44 4.36 14.07
C LYS A 2 59.31 5.38 13.82
N LYS A 3 59.64 6.65 13.57
CA LYS A 3 58.66 7.71 13.26
C LYS A 3 57.89 7.48 11.95
N ALA A 4 58.54 6.95 10.92
CA ALA A 4 57.89 6.64 9.64
C ALA A 4 56.93 5.45 9.77
N PHE A 5 57.27 4.47 10.61
CA PHE A 5 56.39 3.34 10.91
C PHE A 5 55.10 3.77 11.62
N PHE A 6 55.20 4.64 12.63
CA PHE A 6 54.00 5.20 13.30
C PHE A 6 53.13 6.02 12.34
N PHE A 7 53.75 6.83 11.46
CA PHE A 7 53.01 7.59 10.45
C PHE A 7 52.25 6.69 9.47
N SER A 8 52.88 5.62 8.96
CA SER A 8 52.21 4.67 8.06
C SER A 8 51.09 3.89 8.76
N MET A 9 51.27 3.57 10.04
CA MET A 9 50.26 2.87 10.84
C MET A 9 49.04 3.77 11.08
N ASP A 10 49.25 5.03 11.43
CA ASP A 10 48.17 6.00 11.60
C ASP A 10 47.41 6.23 10.29
N ALA A 11 48.13 6.34 9.16
CA ALA A 11 47.51 6.44 7.85
C ALA A 11 46.67 5.20 7.49
N PHE A 12 47.18 4.01 7.79
CA PHE A 12 46.45 2.76 7.58
C PHE A 12 45.16 2.70 8.41
N PHE A 13 45.24 3.04 9.70
CA PHE A 13 44.06 3.10 10.56
C PHE A 13 43.05 4.16 10.10
N ALA A 14 43.51 5.33 9.66
CA ALA A 14 42.62 6.36 9.12
C ALA A 14 41.86 5.86 7.88
N VAL A 15 42.53 5.18 6.95
CA VAL A 15 41.89 4.59 5.76
C VAL A 15 40.90 3.48 6.15
N MET A 16 41.26 2.64 7.12
CA MET A 16 40.38 1.57 7.61
C MET A 16 39.11 2.15 8.25
N ILE A 17 39.25 3.16 9.11
CA ILE A 17 38.11 3.83 9.75
C ILE A 17 37.24 4.50 8.69
N PHE A 18 37.83 5.22 7.73
CA PHE A 18 37.09 5.85 6.65
C PHE A 18 36.29 4.84 5.81
N THR A 19 36.90 3.68 5.50
CA THR A 19 36.23 2.60 4.78
C THR A 19 35.06 2.03 5.58
N LEU A 20 35.23 1.82 6.89
CA LEU A 20 34.15 1.35 7.77
C LEU A 20 32.98 2.34 7.84
N VAL A 21 33.27 3.64 7.88
CA VAL A 21 32.23 4.68 7.86
C VAL A 21 31.46 4.63 6.54
N LEU A 22 32.14 4.51 5.40
CA LEU A 22 31.47 4.39 4.10
C LEU A 22 30.57 3.15 4.01
N LEU A 23 31.07 2.00 4.47
CA LEU A 23 30.28 0.76 4.52
C LEU A 23 29.06 0.90 5.43
N SER A 24 29.21 1.57 6.57
CA SER A 24 28.11 1.82 7.49
C SER A 24 27.05 2.73 6.85
N VAL A 25 27.45 3.86 6.27
CA VAL A 25 26.53 4.77 5.57
C VAL A 25 25.81 4.08 4.42
N TYR A 26 26.53 3.30 3.61
CA TYR A 26 25.95 2.53 2.51
C TYR A 26 24.93 1.50 3.00
N SER A 27 25.26 0.76 4.07
CA SER A 27 24.34 -0.19 4.69
C SER A 27 23.07 0.51 5.18
N PHE A 28 23.19 1.64 5.87
CA PHE A 28 22.02 2.42 6.29
C PHE A 28 21.21 2.91 5.09
N PHE A 29 21.86 3.47 4.07
CA PHE A 29 21.18 4.00 2.89
C PHE A 29 20.35 2.93 2.16
N ILE A 30 20.86 1.71 2.02
CA ILE A 30 20.13 0.61 1.37
C ILE A 30 18.99 0.07 2.25
N ASN A 31 19.17 0.10 3.57
CA ASN A 31 18.19 -0.46 4.50
C ASN A 31 17.07 0.54 4.89
N VAL A 32 17.21 1.82 4.57
CA VAL A 32 16.11 2.78 4.74
C VAL A 32 15.13 2.60 3.58
N GLN A 33 14.01 1.93 3.85
CA GLN A 33 12.89 1.93 2.91
C GLN A 33 12.27 3.33 2.86
N GLU A 34 12.23 3.94 1.67
CA GLU A 34 11.52 5.19 1.47
C GLU A 34 9.99 4.94 1.57
N LEU A 35 9.41 5.26 2.73
CA LEU A 35 7.96 5.20 2.96
C LEU A 35 7.17 6.18 2.09
N ARG A 36 7.85 7.09 1.39
CA ARG A 36 7.23 8.11 0.54
C ARG A 36 6.37 7.48 -0.56
N GLN A 37 6.82 6.38 -1.17
CA GLN A 37 6.04 5.72 -2.22
C GLN A 37 4.79 5.03 -1.65
N GLN A 38 4.91 4.38 -0.49
CA GLN A 38 3.76 3.77 0.20
C GLN A 38 2.73 4.83 0.59
N TYR A 39 3.19 6.01 1.03
CA TYR A 39 2.35 7.15 1.32
C TYR A 39 1.53 7.56 0.09
N PHE A 40 2.16 7.80 -1.05
CA PHE A 40 1.44 8.16 -2.28
C PHE A 40 0.44 7.09 -2.71
N TYR A 41 0.83 5.80 -2.69
CA TYR A 41 -0.12 4.73 -3.00
C TYR A 41 -1.32 4.71 -2.06
N SER A 42 -1.11 4.85 -0.75
CA SER A 42 -2.20 4.86 0.21
C SER A 42 -3.14 6.06 0.05
N GLU A 43 -2.59 7.24 -0.28
CA GLU A 43 -3.39 8.44 -0.54
C GLU A 43 -4.17 8.32 -1.84
N ASP A 44 -3.51 7.91 -2.92
CA ASP A 44 -4.14 7.77 -4.24
C ASP A 44 -5.25 6.71 -4.21
N LEU A 45 -5.02 5.56 -3.55
CA LEU A 45 -6.04 4.53 -3.38
C LEU A 45 -7.23 5.05 -2.56
N LEU A 46 -6.97 5.75 -1.46
CA LEU A 46 -8.04 6.31 -0.63
C LEU A 46 -8.84 7.36 -1.39
N ASP A 47 -8.19 8.21 -2.17
CA ASP A 47 -8.83 9.20 -3.03
C ASP A 47 -9.71 8.52 -4.08
N ILE A 48 -9.14 7.61 -4.88
CA ILE A 48 -9.89 6.87 -5.90
C ILE A 48 -11.11 6.19 -5.27
N PHE A 49 -10.95 5.53 -4.13
CA PHE A 49 -12.03 4.76 -3.51
C PHE A 49 -13.15 5.66 -2.96
N THR A 50 -12.82 6.87 -2.52
CA THR A 50 -13.79 7.80 -1.92
C THR A 50 -14.39 8.79 -2.90
N THR A 51 -13.85 8.94 -4.10
CA THR A 51 -14.36 9.89 -5.09
C THR A 51 -14.90 9.24 -6.35
N THR A 52 -14.39 8.06 -6.73
CA THR A 52 -14.78 7.40 -7.98
C THR A 52 -16.08 6.65 -7.76
N LYS A 53 -17.08 6.95 -8.59
CA LYS A 53 -18.33 6.20 -8.59
C LYS A 53 -18.19 4.85 -9.27
N MET A 54 -19.02 3.89 -8.89
CA MET A 54 -19.07 2.59 -9.55
C MET A 54 -19.34 2.74 -11.05
N GLU A 55 -20.24 3.64 -11.47
CA GLU A 55 -20.53 3.92 -12.89
C GLU A 55 -19.32 4.38 -13.72
N GLU A 56 -18.30 4.95 -13.09
CA GLU A 56 -17.10 5.48 -13.77
C GLU A 56 -16.06 4.38 -14.03
N LEU A 57 -16.27 3.17 -13.49
CA LEU A 57 -15.39 2.03 -13.70
C LEU A 57 -15.70 1.35 -15.04
N ASN A 58 -14.80 1.52 -16.02
CA ASN A 58 -14.85 0.83 -17.32
C ASN A 58 -15.03 -0.70 -17.20
N GLN A 59 -14.64 -1.26 -16.05
CA GLN A 59 -14.73 -2.68 -15.76
C GLN A 59 -16.17 -3.20 -15.67
N LEU A 60 -17.17 -2.35 -15.44
CA LEU A 60 -18.57 -2.80 -15.42
C LEU A 60 -19.05 -3.29 -16.79
N ASP A 61 -18.50 -2.75 -17.88
CA ASP A 61 -18.96 -3.03 -19.25
C ASP A 61 -18.20 -4.20 -19.93
N ASP A 62 -17.11 -4.68 -19.33
CA ASP A 62 -16.18 -5.64 -19.94
C ASP A 62 -16.47 -7.12 -19.59
N GLY A 63 -17.60 -7.42 -18.95
CA GLY A 63 -17.97 -8.80 -18.56
C GLY A 63 -17.01 -9.45 -17.57
N ASN A 64 -16.17 -8.65 -16.91
CA ASN A 64 -15.36 -9.10 -15.79
C ASN A 64 -16.22 -9.27 -14.53
N TYR A 65 -15.57 -9.60 -13.42
CA TYR A 65 -16.28 -9.87 -12.17
C TYR A 65 -17.14 -8.70 -11.67
N LEU A 66 -16.71 -7.44 -11.87
CA LEU A 66 -17.53 -6.29 -11.48
C LEU A 66 -18.78 -6.19 -12.37
N GLY A 67 -18.65 -6.44 -13.67
CA GLY A 67 -19.81 -6.55 -14.56
C GLY A 67 -20.76 -7.68 -14.15
N GLN A 68 -20.25 -8.83 -13.68
CA GLN A 68 -21.11 -9.90 -13.18
C GLN A 68 -21.86 -9.52 -11.90
N LEU A 69 -21.24 -8.78 -10.98
CA LEU A 69 -21.92 -8.29 -9.78
C LEU A 69 -23.00 -7.25 -10.12
N ASP A 70 -22.74 -6.43 -11.13
CA ASP A 70 -23.71 -5.46 -11.65
C ASP A 70 -24.89 -6.14 -12.36
N ASP A 71 -24.64 -7.15 -13.20
CA ASP A 71 -25.67 -7.99 -13.82
C ASP A 71 -26.55 -8.71 -12.78
N LEU A 72 -25.99 -9.05 -11.62
CA LEU A 72 -26.71 -9.64 -10.49
C LEU A 72 -27.50 -8.62 -9.67
N GLY A 73 -27.39 -7.32 -9.97
CA GLY A 73 -28.06 -6.23 -9.25
C GLY A 73 -27.48 -5.99 -7.85
N VAL A 74 -26.23 -6.41 -7.62
CA VAL A 74 -25.54 -6.27 -6.32
C VAL A 74 -24.80 -4.93 -6.21
N ILE A 75 -24.47 -4.32 -7.35
CA ILE A 75 -23.78 -3.03 -7.44
C ILE A 75 -24.79 -1.90 -7.57
N ASP A 76 -24.65 -0.89 -6.73
CA ASP A 76 -25.29 0.40 -6.93
C ASP A 76 -24.29 1.32 -7.66
N ARG A 77 -24.65 1.69 -8.89
CA ARG A 77 -23.82 2.50 -9.79
C ARG A 77 -23.64 3.94 -9.30
N ASP A 78 -24.56 4.45 -8.47
CA ASP A 78 -24.52 5.82 -7.94
C ASP A 78 -23.56 5.98 -6.75
N LEU A 79 -23.20 4.88 -6.09
CA LEU A 79 -22.28 4.87 -4.96
C LEU A 79 -20.82 4.97 -5.40
N THR A 80 -19.98 5.56 -4.55
CA THR A 80 -18.52 5.44 -4.67
C THR A 80 -18.06 4.01 -4.41
N VAL A 81 -16.85 3.66 -4.86
CA VAL A 81 -16.25 2.35 -4.61
C VAL A 81 -16.25 2.02 -3.10
N MET A 82 -15.86 2.97 -2.26
CA MET A 82 -15.85 2.78 -0.80
C MET A 82 -17.26 2.59 -0.26
N GLU A 83 -18.23 3.42 -0.67
CA GLU A 83 -19.62 3.28 -0.23
C GLU A 83 -20.21 1.93 -0.62
N GLN A 84 -19.98 1.49 -1.87
CA GLN A 84 -20.41 0.17 -2.33
C GLN A 84 -19.80 -0.96 -1.49
N MET A 85 -18.50 -0.90 -1.19
CA MET A 85 -17.83 -1.89 -0.34
C MET A 85 -18.40 -1.89 1.09
N VAL A 86 -18.69 -0.73 1.67
CA VAL A 86 -19.30 -0.64 3.00
C VAL A 86 -20.72 -1.22 2.98
N THR A 87 -21.53 -0.85 1.99
CA THR A 87 -22.90 -1.35 1.81
C THR A 87 -22.91 -2.87 1.73
N LEU A 88 -22.04 -3.48 0.92
CA LEU A 88 -21.97 -4.93 0.78
C LEU A 88 -21.52 -5.64 2.06
N THR A 89 -20.54 -5.08 2.77
CA THR A 89 -20.11 -5.62 4.07
C THR A 89 -21.27 -5.58 5.07
N ASN A 90 -21.99 -4.46 5.17
CA ASN A 90 -23.13 -4.29 6.07
C ASN A 90 -24.32 -5.19 5.70
N GLN A 91 -24.49 -5.51 4.41
CA GLN A 91 -25.51 -6.45 3.93
C GLN A 91 -25.14 -7.93 4.16
N GLY A 92 -23.94 -8.21 4.70
CA GLY A 92 -23.48 -9.57 4.98
C GLY A 92 -22.77 -10.25 3.81
N TYR A 93 -22.28 -9.48 2.84
CA TYR A 93 -21.50 -9.95 1.69
C TYR A 93 -20.05 -9.40 1.67
N PRO A 94 -19.27 -9.54 2.76
CA PRO A 94 -17.91 -9.00 2.83
C PRO A 94 -16.97 -9.60 1.77
N GLU A 95 -17.28 -10.79 1.25
CA GLU A 95 -16.54 -11.39 0.15
C GLU A 95 -16.59 -10.54 -1.12
N TYR A 96 -17.74 -9.94 -1.45
CA TYR A 96 -17.86 -9.09 -2.63
C TYR A 96 -17.05 -7.80 -2.45
N SER A 97 -17.07 -7.20 -1.26
CA SER A 97 -16.21 -6.06 -0.92
C SER A 97 -14.73 -6.40 -1.10
N ARG A 98 -14.30 -7.57 -0.61
CA ARG A 98 -12.94 -8.06 -0.80
C ARG A 98 -12.58 -8.23 -2.27
N TRP A 99 -13.50 -8.77 -3.08
CA TRP A 99 -13.26 -8.96 -4.51
C TRP A 99 -13.20 -7.65 -5.30
N ILE A 100 -14.04 -6.67 -4.95
CA ILE A 100 -13.96 -5.31 -5.51
C ILE A 100 -12.58 -4.72 -5.20
N PHE A 101 -12.16 -4.78 -3.94
CA PHE A 101 -10.84 -4.30 -3.52
C PHE A 101 -9.72 -4.97 -4.33
N LEU A 102 -9.74 -6.30 -4.44
CA LEU A 102 -8.73 -7.05 -5.16
C LEU A 102 -8.71 -6.75 -6.67
N ASN A 103 -9.87 -6.62 -7.31
CA ASN A 103 -9.92 -6.29 -8.74
C ASN A 103 -9.32 -4.91 -9.03
N LEU A 104 -9.66 -3.93 -8.20
CA LEU A 104 -9.21 -2.56 -8.38
C LEU A 104 -7.74 -2.37 -8.00
N THR A 105 -7.21 -3.15 -7.06
CA THR A 105 -5.82 -3.04 -6.61
C THR A 105 -4.85 -4.03 -7.27
N SER A 106 -5.37 -4.98 -8.04
CA SER A 106 -4.56 -5.98 -8.75
C SER A 106 -3.55 -5.29 -9.67
N GLY A 107 -2.26 -5.53 -9.41
CA GLY A 107 -1.16 -5.00 -10.22
C GLY A 107 -0.83 -3.51 -9.99
N LEU A 108 -1.58 -2.78 -9.16
CA LEU A 108 -1.26 -1.39 -8.80
C LEU A 108 -0.06 -1.31 -7.86
N VAL A 109 -0.01 -2.25 -6.93
CA VAL A 109 1.05 -2.36 -5.95
C VAL A 109 1.90 -3.56 -6.35
N GLY A 110 3.22 -3.38 -6.38
CA GLY A 110 4.12 -4.49 -6.69
C GLY A 110 3.94 -5.66 -5.72
N ASP A 111 4.67 -6.74 -5.98
CA ASP A 111 5.10 -7.65 -4.91
C ASP A 111 5.89 -6.85 -3.85
N ARG A 112 6.72 -7.32 -2.93
CA ARG A 112 7.36 -6.43 -1.91
C ARG A 112 6.44 -5.63 -0.95
N TYR A 113 5.23 -5.21 -1.31
CA TYR A 113 4.28 -4.49 -0.47
C TYR A 113 3.06 -5.35 -0.17
N GLY A 114 2.43 -5.10 0.99
CA GLY A 114 1.11 -5.60 1.33
C GLY A 114 0.10 -4.45 1.30
N LEU A 115 -1.16 -4.79 1.07
CA LEU A 115 -2.28 -3.87 1.18
C LEU A 115 -3.21 -4.34 2.30
N GLY A 116 -3.78 -3.37 3.01
CA GLY A 116 -4.82 -3.58 4.01
C GLY A 116 -5.93 -2.56 3.80
N PHE A 117 -7.16 -2.98 4.02
CA PHE A 117 -8.34 -2.12 4.00
C PHE A 117 -9.26 -2.49 5.15
N ASP A 118 -9.45 -1.53 6.04
CA ASP A 118 -10.24 -1.68 7.25
C ASP A 118 -11.40 -0.68 7.24
N ILE A 119 -12.58 -1.13 7.64
CA ILE A 119 -13.76 -0.29 7.88
C ILE A 119 -14.04 -0.33 9.39
N GLY A 120 -13.78 0.79 10.08
CA GLY A 120 -13.93 0.85 11.53
C GLY A 120 -12.93 -0.06 12.25
N PHE A 121 -13.43 -1.12 12.87
CA PHE A 121 -12.62 -2.15 13.55
C PHE A 121 -12.60 -3.49 12.80
N GLU A 122 -13.23 -3.56 11.63
CA GLU A 122 -13.31 -4.77 10.82
C GLU A 122 -12.35 -4.67 9.64
N SER A 123 -11.49 -5.69 9.48
CA SER A 123 -10.64 -5.79 8.31
C SER A 123 -11.40 -6.45 7.16
N ILE A 124 -11.54 -5.74 6.05
CA ILE A 124 -12.18 -6.24 4.83
C ILE A 124 -11.16 -7.02 4.02
N PHE A 125 -9.92 -6.55 4.02
CA PHE A 125 -8.81 -7.18 3.34
C PHE A 125 -7.51 -6.91 4.07
N GLU A 126 -6.71 -7.95 4.27
CA GLU A 126 -5.33 -7.85 4.73
C GLU A 126 -4.46 -8.80 3.91
N SER A 127 -3.36 -8.29 3.38
CA SER A 127 -2.37 -9.10 2.68
C SER A 127 -1.59 -9.97 3.67
N GLU A 128 -1.45 -11.27 3.40
CA GLU A 128 -0.68 -12.25 4.21
C GLU A 128 0.86 -12.10 4.10
N ARG A 129 1.37 -10.87 3.90
CA ARG A 129 2.81 -10.62 3.73
C ARG A 129 3.43 -10.17 5.03
N ASN A 130 4.68 -10.59 5.28
CA ASN A 130 5.47 -10.05 6.39
C ASN A 130 5.77 -8.57 6.13
N VAL A 131 5.02 -7.69 6.79
CA VAL A 131 5.14 -6.24 6.66
C VAL A 131 6.32 -5.75 7.50
N THR A 132 7.28 -5.08 6.87
CA THR A 132 8.46 -4.50 7.56
C THR A 132 8.24 -3.04 7.96
N ALA A 133 7.29 -2.36 7.32
CA ALA A 133 6.84 -1.02 7.65
C ALA A 133 5.39 -0.81 7.21
N LEU A 134 4.62 -0.06 8.00
CA LEU A 134 3.19 0.17 7.78
C LEU A 134 2.91 1.67 7.60
N VAL A 135 2.16 2.00 6.55
CA VAL A 135 1.60 3.33 6.31
C VAL A 135 0.09 3.18 6.22
N ALA A 136 -0.64 3.89 7.07
CA ALA A 136 -2.09 3.91 7.09
C ALA A 136 -2.61 5.32 6.80
N ARG A 137 -3.71 5.40 6.04
CA ARG A 137 -4.46 6.62 5.80
C ARG A 137 -5.91 6.38 6.18
N GLN A 138 -6.54 7.39 6.75
CA GLN A 138 -7.91 7.33 7.22
C GLN A 138 -8.65 8.56 6.70
N ARG A 139 -9.87 8.34 6.20
CA ARG A 139 -10.81 9.41 5.85
C ARG A 139 -12.14 9.12 6.52
N PHE A 140 -12.77 10.17 7.03
CA PHE A 140 -14.14 10.07 7.52
C PHE A 140 -15.08 10.27 6.33
N VAL A 141 -15.93 9.28 6.08
CA VAL A 141 -16.98 9.35 5.07
C VAL A 141 -18.31 9.49 5.80
N SER A 142 -19.06 10.53 5.45
CA SER A 142 -20.34 10.89 6.06
C SER A 142 -21.40 10.88 4.96
N GLY A 143 -22.50 10.16 5.17
CA GLY A 143 -23.55 9.97 4.15
C GLY A 143 -24.08 8.54 4.04
N MET A 144 -23.56 7.61 4.85
CA MET A 144 -24.05 6.23 4.93
C MET A 144 -25.21 6.15 5.91
N ASP A 145 -26.44 6.22 5.40
CA ASP A 145 -27.70 5.91 6.10
C ASP A 145 -28.26 4.55 5.63
#